data_AF-A0A6G1K8S9-F1
#
_entry.id   AF-A0A6G1K8S9-F1
#
_cell.length_a   1.000
_cell.length_b   1.000
_cell.length_c   1.000
_cell.angle_alpha   90.00
_cell.angle_beta   90.00
_cell.angle_gamma   90.00
#
_symmetry.space_group_name_H-M   'P 1'
#
loop_
_entity.id
_entity.type
_entity.pdbx_description
1 polymer ?
#
loop_
_entity_poly.entity_id
_entity_poly.type
_entity_poly.pdbx_seq_one_letter_code
_entity_poly.pdbx_strand_id
1 'polypeptide(L)'
;VRVGPQEQNFHIRKALAIHYSGYFRGAFGSDKFKEGETGVLTLPDVDTWVFTIFVDWLCHQELPSRKIWDTRYPCSSPSYPWDGKIIPRCYVFADRFIIPDMTQAVMSYAHISYSECPPWYETITFAFSNMSQNDRFLQLLVDAHCTKWNGDDSEESEGDITSLPAAFLH
;
A
#
# COMPACT_ATOMS: atom_id res chain seq x y z
N VAL A 1 10.62 2.02 -15.46
CA VAL A 1 10.61 2.62 -14.11
C VAL A 1 11.65 1.89 -13.27
N ARG A 2 12.51 2.60 -12.56
CA ARG A 2 13.52 2.04 -11.65
C ARG A 2 13.02 2.20 -10.22
N VAL A 3 12.98 1.13 -9.45
CA VAL A 3 12.28 1.13 -8.15
C VAL A 3 13.19 0.60 -7.04
N GLY A 4 13.07 1.24 -5.87
CA GLY A 4 13.76 0.87 -4.65
C GLY A 4 15.25 1.21 -4.65
N PRO A 5 15.95 0.94 -3.55
CA PRO A 5 17.37 1.28 -3.38
C PRO A 5 18.30 0.59 -4.37
N GLN A 6 17.88 -0.54 -4.93
CA GLN A 6 18.65 -1.31 -5.92
C GLN A 6 18.31 -0.92 -7.37
N GLU A 7 17.48 0.11 -7.59
CA GLU A 7 17.03 0.57 -8.92
C GLU A 7 16.50 -0.57 -9.80
N GLN A 8 15.67 -1.46 -9.25
CA GLN A 8 15.13 -2.57 -10.02
C GLN A 8 14.32 -2.06 -11.21
N ASN A 9 14.64 -2.59 -12.41
CA ASN A 9 14.01 -2.16 -13.66
C ASN A 9 12.66 -2.84 -13.87
N PHE A 10 11.62 -2.02 -14.05
CA PHE A 10 10.28 -2.43 -14.46
C PHE A 10 9.93 -1.85 -15.83
N HIS A 11 9.51 -2.73 -16.74
CA HIS A 11 8.96 -2.36 -18.04
C HIS A 11 7.43 -2.40 -17.98
N ILE A 12 6.82 -1.21 -17.90
CA ILE A 12 5.36 -1.06 -17.89
C ILE A 12 4.88 -0.38 -19.18
N ARG A 13 3.65 -0.70 -19.60
CA ARG A 13 3.03 -0.05 -20.75
C ARG A 13 2.71 1.41 -20.39
N LYS A 14 3.42 2.36 -21.02
CA LYS A 14 3.24 3.82 -20.81
C LYS A 14 1.77 4.25 -20.90
N ALA A 15 1.02 3.72 -21.88
CA ALA A 15 -0.40 4.01 -22.06
C ALA A 15 -1.24 3.64 -20.83
N LEU A 16 -1.03 2.48 -20.22
CA LEU A 16 -1.76 2.07 -19.02
C LEU A 16 -1.37 2.89 -17.80
N ALA A 17 -0.06 3.13 -17.62
CA ALA A 17 0.43 3.93 -16.50
C ALA A 17 -0.18 5.34 -16.51
N ILE A 18 -0.18 6.01 -17.67
CA ILE A 18 -0.77 7.35 -17.85
C ILE A 18 -2.30 7.33 -17.71
N HIS A 19 -2.95 6.25 -18.14
CA HIS A 19 -4.40 6.12 -18.05
C HIS A 19 -4.84 6.06 -16.59
N TYR A 20 -4.26 5.16 -15.79
CA TYR A 20 -4.70 4.89 -14.43
C TYR A 20 -4.06 5.77 -13.35
N SER A 21 -2.90 6.38 -13.59
CA SER A 21 -2.20 7.20 -12.60
C SER A 21 -2.05 8.65 -13.06
N GLY A 22 -2.58 9.56 -12.25
CA GLY A 22 -2.37 11.00 -12.43
C GLY A 22 -0.89 11.38 -12.33
N TYR A 23 -0.14 10.72 -11.44
CA TYR A 23 1.31 10.93 -11.29
C TYR A 23 2.05 10.54 -12.57
N PHE A 24 1.83 9.32 -13.08
CA PHE A 24 2.50 8.87 -14.31
C PHE A 24 2.05 9.65 -15.54
N ARG A 25 0.82 10.16 -15.56
CA ARG A 25 0.36 11.11 -16.58
C ARG A 25 1.16 12.40 -16.54
N GLY A 26 1.43 12.95 -15.36
CA GLY A 26 2.31 14.12 -15.21
C GLY A 26 3.75 13.83 -15.67
N ALA A 27 4.31 12.71 -15.22
CA ALA A 27 5.70 12.35 -15.49
C ALA A 27 5.97 11.96 -16.96
N PHE A 28 5.06 11.19 -17.58
CA PHE A 28 5.26 10.64 -18.92
C PHE A 28 4.39 11.27 -20.02
N GLY A 29 3.39 12.06 -19.67
CA GLY A 29 2.41 12.60 -20.61
C GLY A 29 2.89 13.80 -21.43
N SER A 30 4.08 14.34 -21.14
CA SER A 30 4.68 15.40 -21.95
C SER A 30 6.18 15.21 -22.12
N ASP A 31 6.70 15.55 -23.29
CA ASP A 31 8.14 15.51 -23.58
C ASP A 31 8.89 16.73 -23.02
N LYS A 32 8.23 17.55 -22.20
CA LYS A 32 8.83 18.73 -21.53
C LYS A 32 9.66 18.35 -20.30
N PHE A 33 9.45 17.15 -19.76
CA PHE A 33 10.19 16.62 -18.64
C PHE A 33 11.11 15.50 -19.11
N LYS A 34 12.26 15.36 -18.45
CA LYS A 34 13.27 14.35 -18.77
C LYS A 34 12.68 12.95 -18.73
N GLU A 35 11.76 12.70 -17.81
CA GLU A 35 11.04 11.44 -17.65
C GLU A 35 10.17 11.12 -18.86
N GLY A 36 9.50 12.13 -19.43
CA GLY A 36 8.68 12.01 -20.62
C GLY A 36 9.49 11.73 -21.87
N GLU A 37 10.63 12.43 -22.03
CA GLU A 37 11.58 12.26 -23.13
C GLU A 37 12.32 10.91 -23.07
N THR A 38 12.87 10.56 -21.91
CA THR A 38 13.68 9.34 -21.73
C THR A 38 12.83 8.09 -21.53
N GLY A 39 11.57 8.24 -21.08
CA GLY A 39 10.75 7.12 -20.61
C GLY A 39 11.26 6.47 -19.32
N VAL A 40 12.21 7.09 -18.62
CA VAL A 40 12.82 6.57 -17.40
C VAL A 40 12.39 7.44 -16.22
N LEU A 41 11.81 6.80 -15.20
CA LEU A 41 11.49 7.38 -13.91
C LEU A 41 12.13 6.53 -12.82
N THR A 42 12.76 7.16 -11.83
CA THR A 42 13.37 6.50 -10.68
C THR A 42 12.56 6.80 -9.41
N LEU A 43 12.24 5.75 -8.64
CA LEU A 43 11.44 5.78 -7.42
C LEU A 43 12.22 5.07 -6.30
N PRO A 44 13.21 5.73 -5.68
CA PRO A 44 14.14 5.08 -4.75
C PRO A 44 13.50 4.70 -3.41
N ASP A 45 12.40 5.37 -3.06
CA ASP A 45 11.67 5.25 -1.79
C ASP A 45 10.43 4.37 -1.88
N VAL A 46 10.17 3.78 -3.05
CA VAL A 46 9.10 2.81 -3.24
C VAL A 46 9.67 1.41 -3.10
N ASP A 47 9.04 0.62 -2.24
CA ASP A 47 9.34 -0.81 -2.13
C ASP A 47 9.06 -1.54 -3.44
N THR A 48 10.05 -2.31 -3.91
CA THR A 48 9.94 -3.11 -5.13
C THR A 48 8.69 -3.99 -5.15
N TRP A 49 8.38 -4.65 -4.03
CA TRP A 49 7.25 -5.59 -3.97
C TRP A 49 5.89 -4.86 -4.05
N VAL A 50 5.77 -3.64 -3.49
CA VAL A 50 4.57 -2.80 -3.66
C VAL A 50 4.39 -2.43 -5.13
N PHE A 51 5.49 -2.07 -5.80
CA PHE A 51 5.45 -1.75 -7.21
C PHE A 51 5.10 -2.96 -8.08
N THR A 52 5.59 -4.16 -7.73
CA THR A 52 5.18 -5.41 -8.41
C THR A 52 3.67 -5.64 -8.29
N ILE A 53 3.06 -5.40 -7.13
CA ILE A 53 1.60 -5.47 -6.96
C ILE A 53 0.89 -4.48 -7.88
N PHE A 54 1.37 -3.24 -7.96
CA PHE A 54 0.82 -2.25 -8.90
C PHE A 54 0.94 -2.71 -10.36
N VAL A 55 2.06 -3.31 -10.77
CA VAL A 55 2.23 -3.84 -12.13
C VAL A 55 1.26 -4.97 -12.43
N ASP A 56 1.03 -5.85 -11.46
CA ASP A 56 0.05 -6.93 -11.60
C ASP A 56 -1.38 -6.39 -11.64
N TRP A 57 -1.70 -5.40 -10.80
CA TRP A 57 -2.98 -4.69 -10.83
C TRP A 57 -3.18 -3.97 -12.17
N LEU A 58 -2.17 -3.31 -12.74
CA LEU A 58 -2.28 -2.69 -14.07
C LEU A 58 -2.66 -3.71 -15.15
N CYS A 59 -2.18 -4.95 -15.03
CA CYS A 59 -2.46 -6.01 -16.00
C CYS A 59 -3.87 -6.59 -15.88
N HIS A 60 -4.41 -6.71 -14.65
CA HIS A 60 -5.65 -7.44 -14.39
C HIS A 60 -6.82 -6.55 -13.92
N GLN A 61 -6.54 -5.31 -13.54
CA GLN A 61 -7.47 -4.36 -12.91
C GLN A 61 -8.08 -4.87 -11.60
N GLU A 62 -7.42 -5.83 -10.96
CA GLU A 62 -7.83 -6.46 -9.71
C GLU A 62 -6.59 -6.66 -8.83
N LEU A 63 -6.79 -6.61 -7.51
CA LEU A 63 -5.71 -6.97 -6.60
C LEU A 63 -5.47 -8.48 -6.69
N PRO A 64 -4.20 -8.92 -6.65
CA PRO A 64 -3.86 -10.33 -6.61
C PRO A 64 -4.55 -11.03 -5.42
N SER A 65 -4.94 -12.29 -5.59
CA SER A 65 -5.53 -13.06 -4.49
C SER A 65 -4.56 -13.18 -3.30
N ARG A 66 -5.07 -13.04 -2.07
CA ARG A 66 -4.33 -13.27 -0.81
C ARG A 66 -3.42 -14.50 -0.84
N LYS A 67 -3.91 -15.58 -1.44
CA LYS A 67 -3.26 -16.89 -1.49
C LYS A 67 -1.90 -16.89 -2.19
N ILE A 68 -1.63 -15.89 -3.05
CA ILE A 68 -0.39 -15.82 -3.81
C ILE A 68 0.56 -14.73 -3.31
N TRP A 69 0.19 -13.99 -2.26
CA TRP A 69 0.98 -12.85 -1.81
C TRP A 69 2.37 -13.25 -1.34
N ASP A 70 2.45 -14.27 -0.48
CA ASP A 70 3.70 -14.78 0.11
C ASP A 70 4.71 -15.24 -0.94
N THR A 71 4.20 -15.83 -2.04
CA THR A 71 5.03 -16.41 -3.09
C THR A 71 5.41 -15.40 -4.17
N ARG A 72 4.53 -14.44 -4.46
CA ARG A 72 4.71 -13.50 -5.57
C ARG A 72 5.27 -12.15 -5.15
N TYR A 73 5.03 -11.73 -3.90
CA TYR A 73 5.46 -10.44 -3.37
C TYR A 73 6.24 -10.63 -2.07
N PRO A 74 7.41 -11.29 -2.09
CA PRO A 74 8.21 -11.51 -0.90
C PRO A 74 8.59 -10.16 -0.27
N CYS A 75 7.92 -9.82 0.82
CA CYS A 75 8.19 -8.68 1.68
C CYS A 75 9.30 -9.13 2.63
N SER A 76 10.32 -8.31 2.81
CA SER A 76 11.55 -8.64 3.54
C SER A 76 11.36 -8.92 5.05
N SER A 77 10.12 -9.01 5.55
CA SER A 77 9.83 -9.10 6.98
C SER A 77 9.06 -10.39 7.30
N PRO A 78 9.70 -11.35 7.98
CA PRO A 78 9.15 -12.68 8.25
C PRO A 78 8.15 -12.75 9.42
N SER A 79 7.77 -11.63 10.05
CA SER A 79 7.15 -11.66 11.39
C SER A 79 5.64 -11.38 11.49
N TYR A 80 4.91 -11.03 10.42
CA TYR A 80 3.48 -10.66 10.53
C TYR A 80 2.63 -11.16 9.37
N PRO A 81 1.30 -11.30 9.52
CA PRO A 81 0.40 -11.63 8.42
C PRO A 81 0.51 -10.60 7.30
N TRP A 82 0.68 -11.11 6.09
CA TRP A 82 0.94 -10.33 4.88
C TRP A 82 -0.07 -9.20 4.63
N ASP A 83 -1.33 -9.41 4.98
CA ASP A 83 -2.41 -8.43 4.87
C ASP A 83 -2.16 -7.16 5.66
N GLY A 84 -1.59 -7.27 6.87
CA GLY A 84 -1.26 -6.11 7.71
C GLY A 84 -0.20 -5.20 7.09
N LYS A 85 0.59 -5.70 6.14
CA LYS A 85 1.66 -4.96 5.46
C LYS A 85 1.26 -4.53 4.05
N ILE A 86 0.66 -5.44 3.29
CA ILE A 86 0.36 -5.22 1.89
C ILE A 86 -0.75 -4.19 1.73
N ILE A 87 -1.85 -4.32 2.48
CA ILE A 87 -3.02 -3.46 2.32
C ILE A 87 -2.69 -1.99 2.56
N PRO A 88 -2.14 -1.57 3.72
CA PRO A 88 -1.89 -0.16 3.97
C PRO A 88 -0.81 0.41 3.04
N ARG A 89 0.23 -0.36 2.68
CA ARG A 89 1.28 0.11 1.77
C ARG A 89 0.78 0.27 0.33
N CYS A 90 -0.09 -0.63 -0.13
CA CYS A 90 -0.76 -0.46 -1.42
C CYS A 90 -1.70 0.74 -1.42
N TYR A 91 -2.40 1.00 -0.31
CA TYR A 91 -3.26 2.18 -0.18
C TYR A 91 -2.45 3.48 -0.25
N VAL A 92 -1.40 3.62 0.57
CA VAL A 92 -0.48 4.78 0.55
C VAL A 92 0.13 4.97 -0.83
N PHE A 93 0.55 3.88 -1.48
CA PHE A 93 1.08 3.94 -2.84
C PHE A 93 0.02 4.44 -3.83
N ALA A 94 -1.18 3.87 -3.83
CA ALA A 94 -2.24 4.26 -4.76
C ALA A 94 -2.65 5.73 -4.59
N ASP A 95 -2.75 6.20 -3.34
CA ASP A 95 -3.03 7.60 -3.03
C ASP A 95 -1.91 8.54 -3.52
N ARG A 96 -0.65 8.26 -3.14
CA ARG A 96 0.51 9.06 -3.53
C ARG A 96 0.67 9.17 -5.05
N PHE A 97 0.43 8.07 -5.76
CA PHE A 97 0.56 8.02 -7.22
C PHE A 97 -0.73 8.41 -7.96
N ILE A 98 -1.76 8.85 -7.23
CA ILE A 98 -3.04 9.33 -7.77
C ILE A 98 -3.66 8.25 -8.67
N ILE A 99 -3.97 7.08 -8.09
CA ILE A 99 -4.51 5.90 -8.77
C ILE A 99 -5.89 5.54 -8.18
N PRO A 100 -6.96 6.30 -8.51
CA PRO A 100 -8.25 6.20 -7.82
C PRO A 100 -8.85 4.79 -7.83
N ASP A 101 -8.76 4.10 -8.98
CA ASP A 101 -9.34 2.76 -9.15
C ASP A 101 -8.62 1.72 -8.26
N MET A 102 -7.30 1.84 -8.10
CA MET A 102 -6.54 0.99 -7.20
C MET A 102 -6.82 1.36 -5.74
N THR A 103 -6.91 2.66 -5.39
CA THR A 103 -7.28 3.10 -4.04
C THR A 103 -8.62 2.50 -3.63
N GLN A 104 -9.62 2.53 -4.51
CA GLN A 104 -10.94 1.93 -4.26
C GLN A 104 -10.87 0.40 -4.15
N ALA A 105 -10.08 -0.27 -5.00
CA ALA A 105 -9.89 -1.72 -4.93
C ALA A 105 -9.24 -2.14 -3.60
N VAL A 106 -8.19 -1.42 -3.16
CA VAL A 106 -7.52 -1.65 -1.87
C VAL A 106 -8.46 -1.38 -0.71
N MET A 107 -9.23 -0.30 -0.73
CA MET A 107 -10.20 0.01 0.33
C MET A 107 -11.30 -1.06 0.44
N SER A 108 -11.78 -1.57 -0.69
CA SER A 108 -12.78 -2.65 -0.72
C SER A 108 -12.21 -3.95 -0.14
N TYR A 109 -10.96 -4.28 -0.49
CA TYR A 109 -10.26 -5.43 0.07
C TYR A 109 -10.01 -5.27 1.59
N ALA A 110 -9.61 -4.07 2.02
CA ALA A 110 -9.41 -3.73 3.42
C ALA A 110 -10.67 -3.94 4.25
N HIS A 111 -11.84 -3.51 3.76
CA HIS A 111 -13.12 -3.76 4.43
C HIS A 111 -13.40 -5.25 4.63
N ILE A 112 -13.12 -6.08 3.64
CA ILE A 112 -13.31 -7.54 3.77
C ILE A 112 -12.35 -8.09 4.81
N SER A 113 -11.05 -7.79 4.69
CA SER A 113 -10.01 -8.29 5.60
C SER A 113 -10.31 -7.89 7.06
N TYR A 114 -10.58 -6.61 7.31
CA TYR A 114 -10.78 -6.09 8.66
C TYR A 114 -12.20 -6.35 9.21
N SER A 115 -13.09 -6.93 8.42
CA SER A 115 -14.36 -7.48 8.93
C SER A 115 -14.17 -8.83 9.63
N GLU A 116 -13.09 -9.54 9.34
CA GLU A 116 -12.79 -10.87 9.86
C GLU A 116 -11.87 -10.82 11.09
N CYS A 117 -10.86 -9.94 11.08
CA CYS A 117 -9.88 -9.79 12.15
C CYS A 117 -9.54 -8.31 12.44
N PRO A 118 -9.16 -7.96 13.69
CA PRO A 118 -8.68 -6.62 13.99
C PRO A 118 -7.35 -6.35 13.24
N PRO A 119 -7.05 -5.07 12.92
CA PRO A 119 -5.75 -4.71 12.36
C PRO A 119 -4.65 -4.84 13.43
N TRP A 120 -3.45 -5.21 12.97
CA TRP A 120 -2.24 -5.27 13.80
C TRP A 120 -1.76 -3.88 14.20
N TYR A 121 -1.08 -3.75 15.34
CA TYR A 121 -0.52 -2.49 15.81
C TYR A 121 0.57 -1.95 14.87
N GLU A 122 1.35 -2.81 14.20
CA GLU A 122 2.27 -2.39 13.13
C GLU A 122 1.50 -1.71 11.98
N THR A 123 0.36 -2.28 11.56
CA THR A 123 -0.52 -1.73 10.50
C THR A 123 -1.03 -0.34 10.87
N ILE A 124 -1.54 -0.20 12.09
CA ILE A 124 -2.07 1.06 12.62
C ILE A 124 -0.96 2.11 12.66
N THR A 125 0.18 1.77 13.28
CA THR A 125 1.33 2.68 13.42
C THR A 125 1.84 3.15 12.06
N PHE A 126 1.98 2.23 11.10
CA PHE A 126 2.38 2.57 9.74
C PHE A 126 1.37 3.52 9.07
N ALA A 127 0.07 3.21 9.15
CA ALA A 127 -0.96 4.00 8.47
C ALA A 127 -1.02 5.43 9.03
N PHE A 128 -1.06 5.60 10.35
CA PHE A 128 -1.06 6.92 11.00
C PHE A 128 0.20 7.75 10.73
N SER A 129 1.33 7.08 10.46
CA SER A 129 2.58 7.77 10.11
C SER A 129 2.65 8.24 8.65
N ASN A 130 1.80 7.70 7.77
CA ASN A 130 1.87 7.93 6.32
C ASN A 130 0.62 8.57 5.71
N MET A 131 -0.47 8.68 6.46
CA MET A 131 -1.76 9.18 5.98
C MET A 131 -2.17 10.47 6.70
N SER A 132 -3.10 11.23 6.11
CA SER A 132 -3.68 12.40 6.77
C SER A 132 -4.59 11.98 7.93
N GLN A 133 -4.72 12.82 8.97
CA GLN A 133 -5.51 12.50 10.16
C GLN A 133 -6.99 12.18 9.89
N ASN A 134 -7.55 12.66 8.78
CA ASN A 134 -8.95 12.43 8.40
C ASN A 134 -9.10 11.40 7.27
N ASP A 135 -8.06 10.60 7.01
CA ASP A 135 -8.12 9.58 5.97
C ASP A 135 -9.11 8.47 6.35
N ARG A 136 -9.97 8.09 5.39
CA ARG A 136 -11.01 7.07 5.58
C ARG A 136 -10.42 5.70 5.89
N PHE A 137 -9.18 5.43 5.47
CA PHE A 137 -8.49 4.20 5.83
C PHE A 137 -8.16 4.16 7.32
N LEU A 138 -7.76 5.28 7.93
CA LEU A 138 -7.53 5.34 9.39
C LEU A 138 -8.82 5.09 10.17
N GLN A 139 -9.93 5.69 9.72
CA GLN A 139 -11.24 5.45 10.32
C GLN A 139 -11.62 3.97 10.25
N LEU A 140 -11.39 3.30 9.11
CA LEU A 140 -11.61 1.86 8.98
C LEU A 140 -10.78 1.06 9.99
N LEU A 141 -9.51 1.39 10.19
CA LEU A 141 -8.67 0.68 11.16
C LEU A 141 -9.19 0.84 12.60
N VAL A 142 -9.60 2.04 12.98
CA VAL A 142 -10.20 2.32 14.29
C VAL A 142 -11.50 1.54 14.46
N ASP A 143 -12.42 1.64 13.51
CA ASP A 143 -13.72 0.95 13.55
C ASP A 143 -13.54 -0.58 13.64
N ALA A 144 -12.61 -1.13 12.86
CA ALA A 144 -12.31 -2.56 12.87
C ALA A 144 -11.71 -3.00 14.21
N HIS A 145 -10.77 -2.25 14.77
CA HIS A 145 -10.20 -2.57 16.07
C HIS A 145 -11.27 -2.52 17.16
N CYS A 146 -12.06 -1.45 17.24
CA CYS A 146 -13.14 -1.33 18.23
C CYS A 146 -14.20 -2.44 18.15
N THR A 147 -14.43 -2.99 16.95
CA THR A 147 -15.46 -4.02 16.74
C THR A 147 -14.94 -5.45 16.87
N LYS A 148 -13.63 -5.68 16.67
CA LYS A 148 -13.05 -7.03 16.56
C LYS A 148 -12.05 -7.37 17.65
N TRP A 149 -11.46 -6.37 18.32
CA TRP A 149 -10.53 -6.63 19.40
C TRP A 149 -11.24 -7.28 20.58
N ASN A 150 -10.64 -8.34 21.12
CA ASN A 150 -11.19 -9.17 22.18
C ASN A 150 -10.55 -8.88 23.56
N GLY A 151 -9.66 -7.88 23.65
CA GLY A 151 -8.92 -7.57 24.87
C GLY A 151 -7.63 -8.38 25.06
N ASP A 152 -7.20 -9.13 24.04
CA ASP A 152 -5.97 -9.93 24.07
C ASP A 152 -4.94 -9.35 23.08
N ASP A 153 -3.82 -8.90 23.64
CA ASP A 153 -2.68 -8.36 22.90
C ASP A 153 -1.47 -9.32 22.94
N SER A 154 -1.67 -10.59 23.30
CA SER A 154 -0.56 -11.56 23.45
C SER A 154 0.20 -11.86 22.16
N GLU A 155 -0.39 -11.57 20.99
CA GLU A 155 0.25 -11.69 19.69
C GLU A 155 1.01 -10.41 19.27
N GLU A 156 0.83 -9.30 19.99
CA GLU A 156 1.52 -8.03 19.76
C GLU A 156 2.81 -7.95 20.58
N SER A 157 3.86 -7.36 20.01
CA SER A 157 5.09 -7.15 20.78
C SER A 157 4.96 -5.92 21.69
N GLU A 158 5.73 -5.87 22.79
CA GLU A 158 5.80 -4.67 23.65
C GLU A 158 6.21 -3.42 22.85
N GLY A 159 7.05 -3.59 21.82
CA GLY A 159 7.43 -2.51 20.91
C GLY A 159 6.26 -2.00 20.08
N ASP A 160 5.38 -2.88 19.62
CA ASP A 160 4.20 -2.48 18.83
C ASP A 160 3.19 -1.74 19.70
N ILE A 161 2.93 -2.24 20.91
CA ILE A 161 2.02 -1.62 21.88
C ILE A 161 2.49 -0.19 22.23
N THR A 162 3.78 -0.03 22.52
CA THR A 162 4.36 1.27 22.88
C THR A 162 4.49 2.24 21.71
N SER A 163 4.44 1.74 20.47
CA SER A 163 4.50 2.56 19.26
C SER A 163 3.13 3.05 18.77
N LEU A 164 2.04 2.61 19.39
CA LEU A 164 0.70 3.00 18.99
C LEU A 164 0.52 4.53 19.04
N PRO A 165 -0.04 5.14 17.98
CA PRO A 165 -0.32 6.57 17.97
C PRO A 165 -1.32 6.94 19.06
N ALA A 166 -1.07 8.01 19.82
CA ALA A 166 -2.02 8.48 20.83
C ALA A 166 -3.41 8.79 20.24
N ALA A 167 -3.45 9.29 18.99
CA ALA A 167 -4.70 9.57 18.28
C ALA A 167 -5.51 8.32 17.90
N PHE A 168 -4.94 7.11 18.02
CA PHE A 168 -5.67 5.86 17.86
C PHE A 168 -6.47 5.48 19.12
N LEU A 169 -6.05 5.98 20.29
CA LEU A 169 -6.65 5.67 21.60
C LEU A 169 -7.66 6.74 22.07
N HIS A 170 -7.97 7.73 21.24
CA HIS A 170 -8.82 8.90 21.55
C HIS A 170 -9.87 9.12 20.46
#